data_AF-J9GVU1-F1
#
_entry.id   AF-J9GVU1-F1
#
_cell.length_a   1.000
_cell.length_b   1.000
_cell.length_c   1.000
_cell.angle_alpha   90.00
_cell.angle_beta   90.00
_cell.angle_gamma   90.00
#
_symmetry.space_group_name_H-M   'P 1'
#
loop_
_entity.id
_entity.type
_entity.pdbx_description
1 polymer ?
#
loop_
_entity_poly.entity_id
_entity_poly.type
_entity_poly.pdbx_seq_one_letter_code
_entity_poly.pdbx_strand_id
1 'polypeptide(L)' 'MTEWVKGKTLEEAGALTNAAIAEELALPPVKIHCSILAEDAIKAAINDYRSKQEKKD' A
#
# COMPACT_ATOMS: atom_id res chain seq x y z
N MET A 1 2.49 4.55 -7.87
CA MET A 1 2.13 3.65 -6.74
C MET A 1 2.03 2.19 -7.19
N THR A 2 1.21 1.83 -8.18
CA THR A 2 1.12 0.43 -8.67
C THR A 2 2.46 -0.12 -9.18
N GLU A 3 3.27 0.70 -9.85
CA GLU A 3 4.61 0.29 -10.29
C GLU A 3 5.60 0.10 -9.12
N TRP A 4 5.34 0.68 -7.94
CA TRP A 4 6.23 0.58 -6.78
C TRP A 4 6.04 -0.70 -6.00
N VAL A 5 4.81 -1.22 -6.01
CA VAL A 5 4.47 -2.50 -5.38
C VAL A 5 4.75 -3.68 -6.31
N LYS A 6 5.03 -3.43 -7.59
CA LYS A 6 5.31 -4.47 -8.59
C LYS A 6 6.67 -5.11 -8.34
N GLY A 7 6.69 -6.42 -8.17
CA GLY A 7 7.92 -7.18 -7.88
C GLY A 7 8.36 -7.15 -6.42
N LYS A 8 7.64 -6.44 -5.54
CA LYS A 8 7.82 -6.54 -4.08
C LYS A 8 7.05 -7.73 -3.52
N THR A 9 7.56 -8.27 -2.42
CA THR A 9 6.84 -9.24 -1.60
C THR A 9 5.66 -8.57 -0.89
N LEU A 10 4.69 -9.38 -0.43
CA LEU A 10 3.54 -8.88 0.33
C LEU A 10 3.97 -8.17 1.63
N GLU A 11 5.06 -8.60 2.24
CA GLU A 11 5.61 -7.98 3.46
C GLU A 11 6.21 -6.61 3.16
N GLU A 12 7.00 -6.50 2.09
CA GLU A 12 7.57 -5.22 1.66
C GLU A 12 6.49 -4.23 1.22
N ALA A 13 5.45 -4.71 0.52
CA ALA A 13 4.31 -3.89 0.13
C ALA A 13 3.49 -3.45 1.37
N GLY A 14 3.35 -4.33 2.38
CA GLY A 14 2.64 -4.02 3.63
C GLY A 14 3.43 -3.11 4.58
N ALA A 15 4.74 -3.05 4.45
CA ALA A 15 5.62 -2.15 5.22
C ALA A 15 5.64 -0.71 4.66
N LEU A 16 5.02 -0.47 3.50
CA LEU A 16 4.94 0.85 2.89
C LEU A 16 4.04 1.78 3.73
N THR A 17 4.57 2.92 4.16
CA THR A 17 3.84 3.91 4.98
C THR A 17 3.44 5.13 4.17
N ASN A 18 2.35 5.81 4.55
CA ASN A 18 1.94 7.07 3.92
C ASN A 18 3.04 8.13 3.94
N ALA A 19 3.91 8.13 4.95
CA ALA A 19 5.04 9.06 5.06
C ALA A 19 6.03 8.82 3.92
N ALA A 20 6.48 7.58 3.73
CA ALA A 20 7.37 7.22 2.63
C ALA A 20 6.76 7.53 1.25
N ILE A 21 5.45 7.30 1.08
CA ILE A 21 4.73 7.61 -0.16
C ILE A 21 4.63 9.13 -0.37
N ALA A 22 4.38 9.91 0.68
CA ALA A 22 4.26 11.37 0.59
C ALA A 22 5.59 12.06 0.33
N GLU A 23 6.67 11.58 0.96
CA GLU A 23 8.03 12.09 0.76
C GLU A 23 8.48 11.88 -0.69
N GLU A 24 8.28 10.68 -1.21
CA GLU A 24 8.72 10.35 -2.57
C GLU A 24 7.90 10.99 -3.67
N LEU A 25 6.61 11.21 -3.40
CA LEU A 25 5.74 11.96 -4.33
C LEU A 25 5.82 13.48 -4.09
N ALA A 26 6.67 13.94 -3.16
CA ALA A 26 6.82 15.33 -2.76
C ALA A 26 5.47 16.05 -2.55
N LEU A 27 4.52 15.36 -1.91
CA LEU A 27 3.16 15.84 -1.81
C LEU A 27 3.10 17.06 -0.88
N PRO A 28 2.46 18.17 -1.30
CA PRO A 28 2.22 19.29 -0.42
C PRO A 28 1.29 18.89 0.73
N PRO A 29 1.28 19.60 1.87
CA PRO A 29 0.54 19.21 3.09
C PRO A 29 -0.95 18.91 2.85
N VAL A 30 -1.57 19.63 1.93
CA VAL A 30 -2.99 19.48 1.57
C VAL A 30 -3.30 18.20 0.76
N LYS A 31 -2.29 17.53 0.21
CA LYS A 31 -2.41 16.32 -0.62
C LYS A 31 -1.95 15.04 0.09
N ILE A 32 -1.60 15.11 1.38
CA ILE A 32 -1.20 13.93 2.17
C ILE A 32 -2.33 12.89 2.28
N HIS A 33 -3.60 13.31 2.20
CA HIS A 33 -4.71 12.35 2.16
C HIS A 33 -4.60 11.34 1.01
N CYS A 34 -3.92 11.69 -0.09
CA CYS A 34 -3.66 10.76 -1.20
C CYS A 34 -2.67 9.66 -0.82
N SER A 35 -1.69 9.93 0.05
CA SER A 35 -0.75 8.91 0.52
C SER A 35 -1.37 8.00 1.59
N ILE A 36 -2.28 8.54 2.42
CA ILE A 36 -3.07 7.74 3.36
C ILE A 36 -3.99 6.78 2.60
N LEU A 37 -4.74 7.30 1.62
CA LEU A 37 -5.61 6.47 0.77
C LEU A 37 -4.80 5.38 0.04
N ALA A 38 -3.59 5.72 -0.39
CA ALA A 38 -2.69 4.78 -1.04
C ALA A 38 -2.24 3.64 -0.12
N GLU A 39 -1.84 3.97 1.11
CA GLU A 39 -1.43 3.00 2.12
C GLU A 39 -2.60 2.05 2.48
N ASP A 40 -3.78 2.59 2.76
CA ASP A 40 -4.96 1.81 3.12
C ASP A 40 -5.37 0.85 2.00
N ALA A 41 -5.32 1.31 0.74
CA ALA A 41 -5.65 0.46 -0.41
C ALA A 41 -4.69 -0.74 -0.54
N ILE A 42 -3.39 -0.53 -0.32
CA ILE A 42 -2.39 -1.60 -0.38
C ILE A 42 -2.61 -2.61 0.77
N LYS A 43 -2.83 -2.12 1.99
CA LYS A 43 -3.10 -2.98 3.15
C LYS A 43 -4.37 -3.80 2.98
N ALA A 44 -5.45 -3.17 2.50
CA ALA A 44 -6.70 -3.85 2.22
C ALA A 44 -6.53 -4.93 1.15
N ALA A 45 -5.80 -4.65 0.07
CA ALA A 45 -5.53 -5.64 -0.98
C ALA A 45 -4.69 -6.83 -0.48
N ILE A 46 -3.68 -6.60 0.37
CA ILE A 46 -2.88 -7.67 0.97
C ILE A 46 -3.73 -8.54 1.90
N ASN A 47 -4.56 -7.92 2.74
CA ASN A 47 -5.46 -8.64 3.65
C ASN A 47 -6.48 -9.48 2.87
N ASP A 48 -7.11 -8.91 1.84
CA ASP A 48 -8.05 -9.63 0.96
C ASP A 48 -7.37 -10.80 0.25
N TYR A 49 -6.14 -10.61 -0.25
CA TYR A 49 -5.36 -11.70 -0.85
C TYR A 49 -5.10 -12.84 0.16
N ARG A 50 -4.66 -12.52 1.38
CA ARG A 50 -4.41 -13.51 2.45
C ARG A 50 -5.69 -14.26 2.82
N SER A 51 -6.78 -13.55 3.08
CA SER A 51 -8.08 -14.17 3.41
C SER A 51 -8.64 -15.05 2.29
N LYS A 52 -8.33 -14.75 1.02
CA LYS A 52 -8.72 -15.61 -0.11
C LYS A 52 -7.85 -16.86 -0.24
N GLN A 53 -6.58 -16.82 0.16
CA GLN A 53 -5.73 -18.01 0.23
C GLN A 53 -6.19 -18.94 1.36
N GLU A 54 -6.64 -18.40 2.49
CA GLU A 54 -7.15 -19.18 3.63
C GLU A 54 -8.53 -19.82 3.39
N LYS A 55 -9.30 -19.33 2.41
CA LYS A 55 -10.64 -19.87 2.06
C LYS A 55 -10.60 -20.90 0.94
N LYS A 56 -9.42 -21.44 0.61
CA LYS A 56 -9.24 -22.42 -0.46
C LYS A 56 -9.16 -23.83 0.12
N ASP A 57 -10.22 -24.23 0.82
CA ASP A 57 -10.52 -25.60 1.25
C ASP A 57 -11.91 -26.00 0.76
#